data_AF-A0A7S4QWM4-F1
#
_entry.id   AF-A0A7S4QWM4-F1
#
_cell.length_a   1.000
_cell.length_b   1.000
_cell.length_c   1.000
_cell.angle_alpha   90.00
_cell.angle_beta   90.00
_cell.angle_gamma   90.00
#
_symmetry.space_group_name_H-M   'P 1'
#
loop_
_entity.id
_entity.type
_entity.pdbx_description
1 polymer ?
#
loop_
_entity_poly.entity_id
_entity_poly.type
_entity_poly.pdbx_seq_one_letter_code
_entity_poly.pdbx_strand_id
1 'polypeptide(L)'
;MFFFSSTFFFSHFMIFHLNRKFWVRGLIIDTQRGNFLKIDRHKYVRLAYHGFNPISSITRKHLYSRTFNKVPSFTEKSFVNMDTLFQHVDAHLFASLVDMKDRGEYEFLDDRTYEEIYRQVRQCVDLCHRDGVIKDEVARNPEKYLVLDDGLFPMLKSYRDAGLKVFLLTNSYWEYTSVVMNYLFHKEKVGKEEQKKNSWLDYFDVCIVGSCKPAYLVDPYLNLFRVKPEDGSLLNTDGLFEIEALGPDGANKFLEQGKVRN
;
A
#
# COMPACT_ATOMS: atom_id res chain seq x y z
N MET A 1 12.45 17.22 -12.95
CA MET A 1 13.70 16.44 -12.98
C MET A 1 13.68 15.53 -11.77
N PHE A 2 13.54 14.22 -11.99
CA PHE A 2 13.37 13.24 -10.93
C PHE A 2 14.62 13.21 -10.03
N PHE A 3 14.39 13.30 -8.73
CA PHE A 3 15.40 13.30 -7.66
C PHE A 3 16.17 11.97 -7.56
N PHE A 4 15.71 10.95 -8.27
CA PHE A 4 16.18 9.57 -8.19
C PHE A 4 16.61 9.09 -9.57
N SER A 5 17.74 9.63 -10.05
CA SER A 5 18.57 8.85 -10.96
C SER A 5 19.08 7.63 -10.16
N SER A 6 18.96 6.43 -10.73
CA SER A 6 19.42 5.18 -10.10
C SER A 6 20.87 5.26 -9.61
N THR A 7 21.70 6.11 -10.22
CA THR A 7 23.10 6.33 -9.87
C THR A 7 23.31 7.21 -8.63
N PHE A 8 22.39 8.14 -8.33
CA PHE A 8 22.52 9.06 -7.19
C PHE A 8 22.02 8.43 -5.88
N PHE A 9 20.99 7.58 -5.96
CA PHE A 9 20.47 6.85 -4.80
C PHE A 9 21.48 5.83 -4.26
N PHE A 10 22.17 5.10 -5.14
CA PHE A 10 23.10 4.04 -4.73
C PHE A 10 24.39 4.55 -4.07
N SER A 11 24.86 5.76 -4.37
CA SER A 11 26.14 6.26 -3.86
C SER A 11 26.08 6.87 -2.46
N HIS A 12 24.92 7.38 -2.01
CA HIS A 12 24.79 8.11 -0.73
C HIS A 12 23.73 7.56 0.24
N PHE A 13 22.75 6.75 -0.22
CA PHE A 13 21.64 6.26 0.62
C PHE A 13 21.79 4.81 1.12
N MET A 14 22.90 4.13 0.82
CA MET A 14 23.15 2.73 1.24
C MET A 14 23.36 2.53 2.76
N ILE A 15 23.26 3.59 3.57
CA ILE A 15 23.56 3.57 5.02
C ILE A 15 22.27 3.64 5.88
N PHE A 16 21.07 3.66 5.27
CA PHE A 16 19.83 3.65 6.06
C PHE A 16 19.45 2.26 6.54
N HIS A 17 19.85 1.94 7.78
CA HIS A 17 19.37 0.75 8.48
C HIS A 17 17.99 0.99 9.07
N LEU A 18 16.98 0.31 8.50
CA LEU A 18 15.60 0.34 9.01
C LEU A 18 15.53 -0.16 10.45
N ASN A 19 15.44 0.77 11.41
CA ASN A 19 15.20 0.43 12.81
C ASN A 19 13.69 0.44 13.09
N ARG A 20 13.09 -0.75 13.07
CA ARG A 20 11.64 -0.94 13.28
C ARG A 20 11.15 -0.51 14.67
N LYS A 21 12.03 -0.29 15.65
CA LYS A 21 11.64 0.10 17.02
C LYS A 21 11.07 1.52 17.11
N PHE A 22 11.38 2.39 16.15
CA PHE A 22 10.87 3.77 16.14
C PHE A 22 9.42 3.88 15.66
N TRP A 23 8.95 2.92 14.86
CA TRP A 23 7.69 3.02 14.15
C TRP A 23 6.65 2.07 14.72
N VAL A 24 5.54 2.64 15.19
CA VAL A 24 4.38 1.90 15.66
C VAL A 24 3.13 2.38 14.95
N ARG A 25 2.15 1.50 14.80
CA ARG A 25 0.86 1.85 14.19
C ARG A 25 0.16 2.97 14.98
N GLY A 26 -0.53 3.84 14.24
CA GLY A 26 -1.25 4.99 14.79
C GLY A 26 -0.33 6.10 15.26
N LEU A 27 0.84 6.26 14.64
CA LEU A 27 1.59 7.51 14.63
C LEU A 27 1.00 8.45 13.58
N ILE A 28 1.27 9.74 13.72
CA ILE A 28 0.86 10.78 12.77
C ILE A 28 2.13 11.50 12.31
N ILE A 29 2.30 11.63 11.00
CA ILE A 29 3.38 12.40 10.38
C ILE A 29 2.85 13.82 10.12
N ASP A 30 3.47 14.83 10.71
CA ASP A 30 3.30 16.25 10.37
C ASP A 30 4.32 16.60 9.28
N THR A 31 3.89 16.53 8.03
CA THR A 31 4.74 16.73 6.87
C THR A 31 5.20 18.18 6.73
N GLN A 32 4.45 19.14 7.28
CA GLN A 32 4.81 20.56 7.26
C GLN A 32 6.02 20.84 8.14
N ARG A 33 6.17 20.13 9.27
CA ARG A 33 7.24 20.36 10.25
C ARG A 33 8.29 19.24 10.32
N GLY A 34 8.16 18.18 9.52
CA GLY A 34 9.07 17.03 9.59
C GLY A 34 8.95 16.24 10.91
N ASN A 35 7.77 16.26 11.53
CA ASN A 35 7.57 15.70 12.87
C ASN A 35 6.74 14.41 12.87
N PHE A 36 6.97 13.56 13.86
CA PHE A 36 6.26 12.32 14.11
C PHE A 36 5.60 12.37 15.48
N LEU A 37 4.28 12.19 15.51
CA LEU A 37 3.44 12.46 16.67
C LEU A 37 2.77 11.18 17.17
N LYS A 38 2.77 10.99 18.48
CA LYS A 38 1.88 10.03 19.15
C LYS A 38 0.85 10.81 19.96
N ILE A 39 -0.41 10.69 19.56
CA ILE A 39 -1.53 11.31 20.26
C ILE A 39 -2.21 10.33 21.21
N ASP A 40 -2.84 10.85 22.26
CA ASP A 40 -3.75 10.10 23.12
C ASP A 40 -5.21 10.16 22.62
N ARG A 41 -6.11 9.47 23.32
CA ARG A 41 -7.54 9.42 23.00
C ARG A 41 -8.24 10.79 23.02
N HIS A 42 -7.67 11.77 23.72
CA HIS A 42 -8.19 13.13 23.87
C HIS A 42 -7.52 14.11 22.90
N LYS A 43 -6.77 13.58 21.91
CA LYS A 43 -6.03 14.34 20.89
C LYS A 43 -4.91 15.21 21.46
N TYR A 44 -4.36 14.87 22.62
CA TYR A 44 -3.12 15.48 23.10
C TYR A 44 -1.90 14.77 22.54
N VAL A 45 -0.94 15.55 22.03
CA VAL A 45 0.36 15.01 21.61
C VAL A 45 1.16 14.60 22.84
N ARG A 46 1.28 13.30 23.08
CA ARG A 46 1.99 12.71 24.22
C ARG A 46 3.49 12.59 23.95
N LEU A 47 3.86 12.18 22.75
CA LEU A 47 5.24 12.09 22.28
C LEU A 47 5.35 12.75 20.91
N ALA A 48 6.48 13.41 20.66
CA ALA A 48 6.77 14.00 19.38
C ALA A 48 8.27 13.87 19.08
N TYR A 49 8.61 13.61 17.83
CA TYR A 49 9.97 13.54 17.32
C TYR A 49 10.10 14.43 16.09
N HIS A 50 11.26 15.06 15.91
CA HIS A 50 11.65 15.73 14.68
C HIS A 50 12.74 14.89 14.03
N GLY A 51 12.47 14.30 12.86
CA GLY A 51 13.30 13.20 12.37
C GLY A 51 13.41 12.08 13.41
N PHE A 52 14.63 11.77 13.86
CA PHE A 52 14.86 10.80 14.95
C PHE A 52 15.01 11.44 16.34
N ASN A 53 14.94 12.75 16.45
CA ASN A 53 15.26 13.49 17.67
C ASN A 53 13.99 13.77 18.49
N PRO A 54 13.95 13.44 19.80
CA PRO A 54 12.78 13.68 20.62
C PRO A 54 12.55 15.19 20.84
N ILE A 55 11.30 15.63 20.68
CA ILE A 55 10.89 17.01 20.95
C ILE A 55 10.52 17.15 22.43
N SER A 56 11.10 18.15 23.09
CA SER A 56 10.84 18.44 24.50
C SER A 56 9.35 18.72 24.77
N SER A 57 8.89 18.47 26.00
CA SER A 57 7.49 18.74 26.35
C SER A 57 7.12 20.22 26.21
N ILE A 58 8.08 21.14 26.43
CA ILE A 58 7.85 22.58 26.34
C ILE A 58 7.61 22.94 24.87
N THR A 59 8.55 22.58 23.99
CA THR A 59 8.46 22.81 22.54
C THR A 59 7.20 22.17 21.96
N ARG A 60 6.89 20.94 22.34
CA ARG A 60 5.69 20.23 21.88
C ARG A 60 4.39 20.96 22.23
N LYS A 61 4.28 21.48 23.46
CA LYS A 61 3.11 22.28 23.88
C LYS A 61 3.02 23.58 23.09
N HIS A 62 4.15 24.24 22.84
CA HIS A 62 4.18 25.43 21.99
C HIS A 62 3.80 25.13 20.54
N LEU A 63 4.15 23.97 19.98
CA LEU A 63 3.82 23.63 18.60
C LEU A 63 2.38 23.16 18.43
N TYR A 64 1.88 22.34 19.36
CA TYR A 64 0.63 21.58 19.17
C TYR A 64 -0.46 21.85 20.20
N SER A 65 -0.24 22.74 21.18
CA SER A 65 -1.20 23.03 22.25
C SER A 65 -1.56 24.51 22.39
N ARG A 66 -1.22 25.36 21.40
CA ARG A 66 -1.41 26.81 21.50
C ARG A 66 -2.85 27.30 21.57
N THR A 67 -3.83 26.46 21.27
CA THR A 67 -5.25 26.86 21.29
C THR A 67 -6.06 25.91 22.16
N PHE A 68 -6.10 26.15 23.48
CA PHE A 68 -6.90 25.37 24.42
C PHE A 68 -8.40 25.25 24.02
N ASN A 69 -8.89 26.18 23.19
CA ASN A 69 -10.29 26.24 22.76
C ASN A 69 -10.56 25.65 21.36
N LYS A 70 -9.53 25.17 20.66
CA LYS A 70 -9.70 24.42 19.40
C LYS A 70 -8.92 23.13 19.51
N VAL A 71 -9.65 22.03 19.66
CA VAL A 71 -9.10 20.69 19.52
C VAL A 71 -8.38 20.63 18.17
N PRO A 72 -7.05 20.41 18.12
CA PRO A 72 -6.36 20.30 16.85
C PRO A 72 -7.00 19.16 16.06
N SER A 73 -7.54 19.49 14.90
CA SER A 73 -8.00 18.47 13.97
C SER A 73 -6.75 18.01 13.23
N PHE A 74 -6.11 16.94 13.69
CA PHE A 74 -5.00 16.25 12.98
C PHE A 74 -5.51 15.55 11.71
N THR A 75 -6.38 16.22 10.96
CA THR A 75 -7.11 15.77 9.79
C THR A 75 -6.83 16.67 8.58
N GLU A 76 -6.00 17.70 8.76
CA GLU A 76 -5.53 18.55 7.66
C GLU A 76 -4.61 17.76 6.72
N LYS A 77 -4.48 18.19 5.47
CA LYS A 77 -3.70 17.48 4.43
C LYS A 77 -2.22 17.28 4.78
N SER A 78 -1.68 18.09 5.68
CA SER A 78 -0.31 18.01 6.18
C SER A 78 -0.10 16.91 7.24
N PHE A 79 -1.17 16.32 7.77
CA PHE A 79 -1.10 15.22 8.71
C PHE A 79 -1.39 13.89 8.02
N VAL A 80 -0.46 12.94 8.12
CA VAL A 80 -0.61 11.60 7.56
C VAL A 80 -0.65 10.56 8.67
N ASN A 81 -1.76 9.81 8.75
CA ASN A 81 -1.91 8.72 9.69
C ASN A 81 -1.14 7.49 9.22
N MET A 82 -0.30 6.92 10.09
CA MET A 82 0.40 5.67 9.86
C MET A 82 -0.46 4.48 10.29
N ASP A 83 -1.38 4.08 9.43
CA ASP A 83 -2.32 2.98 9.69
C ASP A 83 -1.85 1.64 9.13
N THR A 84 -0.90 1.65 8.19
CA THR A 84 -0.38 0.46 7.52
C THR A 84 1.12 0.27 7.77
N LEU A 85 1.58 -0.98 7.73
CA LEU A 85 2.99 -1.31 7.92
C LEU A 85 3.90 -0.76 6.81
N PHE A 86 3.38 -0.55 5.60
CA PHE A 86 4.13 0.04 4.48
C PHE A 86 4.61 1.45 4.80
N GLN A 87 3.79 2.22 5.54
CA GLN A 87 4.14 3.58 5.94
C GLN A 87 5.31 3.65 6.92
N HIS A 88 5.73 2.52 7.52
CA HIS A 88 6.93 2.50 8.36
C HIS A 88 8.20 2.76 7.53
N VAL A 89 8.22 2.31 6.28
CA VAL A 89 9.35 2.57 5.36
C VAL A 89 9.37 4.04 4.98
N ASP A 90 8.21 4.60 4.60
CA ASP A 90 8.06 6.03 4.31
C ASP A 90 8.53 6.89 5.48
N ALA A 91 8.07 6.56 6.69
CA ALA A 91 8.39 7.30 7.90
C ALA A 91 9.89 7.26 8.19
N HIS A 92 10.52 6.09 8.03
CA HIS A 92 11.96 5.96 8.24
C HIS A 92 12.79 6.77 7.25
N LEU A 93 12.45 6.67 5.96
CA LEU A 93 13.15 7.42 4.92
C LEU A 93 12.91 8.93 5.10
N PHE A 94 11.68 9.33 5.41
CA PHE A 94 11.36 10.72 5.67
C PHE A 94 12.10 11.27 6.89
N ALA A 95 12.14 10.54 8.01
CA ALA A 95 12.87 10.96 9.21
C ALA A 95 14.37 11.13 8.95
N SER A 96 14.93 10.23 8.14
CA SER A 96 16.33 10.31 7.70
C SER A 96 16.61 11.55 6.87
N LEU A 97 15.72 11.86 5.92
CA LEU A 97 15.83 13.05 5.08
C LEU A 97 15.62 14.36 5.86
N VAL A 98 14.76 14.34 6.88
CA VAL A 98 14.60 15.46 7.82
C VAL A 98 15.91 15.73 8.55
N ASP A 99 16.52 14.71 9.16
CA ASP A 99 17.81 14.84 9.86
C ASP A 99 18.93 15.32 8.91
N MET A 100 19.00 14.79 7.68
CA MET A 100 19.99 15.23 6.67
C MET A 100 19.79 16.70 6.27
N LYS A 101 18.53 17.11 6.06
CA LYS A 101 18.19 18.50 5.73
C LYS A 101 18.61 19.44 6.86
N ASP A 102 18.31 19.10 8.10
CA ASP A 102 18.59 19.94 9.26
C ASP A 102 20.08 20.11 9.54
N ARG A 103 20.90 19.12 9.17
CA ARG A 103 22.35 19.20 9.26
C ARG A 103 23.00 20.00 8.13
N GLY A 104 22.24 20.33 7.07
CA GLY A 104 22.76 21.02 5.89
C GLY A 104 23.84 20.21 5.16
N GLU A 105 23.75 18.87 5.19
CA GLU A 105 24.78 18.00 4.60
C GLU A 105 24.71 17.98 3.06
N TYR A 106 23.58 18.39 2.46
CA TYR A 106 23.33 18.24 1.03
C TYR A 106 22.54 19.42 0.43
N GLU A 107 23.17 20.14 -0.50
CA GLU A 107 22.59 21.32 -1.18
C GLU A 107 21.22 21.04 -1.83
N PHE A 108 20.99 19.81 -2.31
CA PHE A 108 19.74 19.46 -2.97
C PHE A 108 18.50 19.48 -2.04
N LEU A 109 18.71 19.47 -0.71
CA LEU A 109 17.67 19.54 0.31
C LEU A 109 17.40 20.96 0.81
N ASP A 110 18.33 21.90 0.61
CA ASP A 110 18.30 23.21 1.28
C ASP A 110 17.04 24.01 0.90
N ASP A 111 16.72 24.08 -0.39
CA ASP A 111 15.57 24.81 -0.92
C ASP A 111 14.24 24.05 -0.84
N ARG A 112 14.21 22.85 -0.24
CA ARG A 112 13.01 21.99 -0.19
C ARG A 112 12.30 22.08 1.13
N THR A 113 10.98 22.20 1.12
CA THR A 113 10.20 22.05 2.36
C THR A 113 10.11 20.58 2.78
N TYR A 114 9.88 20.29 4.06
CA TYR A 114 9.66 18.91 4.52
C TYR A 114 8.44 18.27 3.82
N GLU A 115 7.42 19.06 3.49
CA GLU A 115 6.24 18.57 2.77
C GLU A 115 6.59 18.12 1.36
N GLU A 116 7.44 18.88 0.66
CA GLU A 116 7.95 18.49 -0.66
C GLU A 116 8.79 17.21 -0.60
N ILE A 117 9.66 17.09 0.41
CA ILE A 117 10.46 15.90 0.66
C ILE A 117 9.55 14.68 0.88
N TYR A 118 8.55 14.81 1.76
CA TYR A 118 7.60 13.72 2.03
C TYR A 118 6.84 13.31 0.77
N ARG A 119 6.38 14.28 -0.03
CA ARG A 119 5.70 14.02 -1.30
C ARG A 119 6.59 13.24 -2.26
N GLN A 120 7.88 13.57 -2.36
CA GLN A 120 8.81 12.83 -3.20
C GLN A 120 9.08 11.42 -2.67
N VAL A 121 9.24 11.23 -1.36
CA VAL A 121 9.35 9.90 -0.74
C VAL A 121 8.16 9.03 -1.14
N ARG A 122 6.93 9.57 -1.00
CA ARG A 122 5.71 8.86 -1.39
C ARG A 122 5.67 8.52 -2.88
N GLN A 123 6.05 9.46 -3.75
CA GLN A 123 6.14 9.21 -5.19
C GLN A 123 7.12 8.07 -5.51
N CYS A 124 8.27 8.01 -4.85
CA CYS A 124 9.28 6.99 -5.11
C CYS A 124 8.87 5.62 -4.59
N VAL A 125 8.27 5.55 -3.41
CA VAL A 125 7.70 4.29 -2.90
C VAL A 125 6.59 3.81 -3.82
N ASP A 126 5.72 4.70 -4.27
CA ASP A 126 4.65 4.36 -5.23
C ASP A 126 5.21 3.91 -6.59
N LEU A 127 6.33 4.49 -7.04
CA LEU A 127 7.03 4.04 -8.25
C LEU A 127 7.61 2.63 -8.09
N CYS A 128 8.26 2.31 -6.96
CA CYS A 128 8.77 0.95 -6.69
C CYS A 128 7.66 -0.11 -6.65
N HIS A 129 6.42 0.28 -6.35
CA HIS A 129 5.26 -0.59 -6.45
C HIS A 129 4.76 -0.79 -7.89
N ARG A 130 5.04 0.15 -8.81
CA ARG A 130 4.58 0.13 -10.20
C ARG A 130 5.62 -0.39 -11.19
N ASP A 131 6.90 -0.14 -10.94
CA ASP A 131 8.02 -0.50 -11.83
C ASP A 131 8.36 -2.00 -11.82
N GLY A 132 7.73 -2.77 -10.94
CA GLY A 132 7.86 -4.22 -10.87
C GLY A 132 9.03 -4.70 -10.01
N VAL A 133 9.88 -3.82 -9.47
CA VAL A 133 11.07 -4.23 -8.70
C VAL A 133 10.68 -5.08 -7.48
N ILE A 134 9.65 -4.65 -6.73
CA ILE A 134 9.14 -5.41 -5.58
C ILE A 134 8.55 -6.75 -6.02
N LYS A 135 7.81 -6.74 -7.13
CA LYS A 135 7.17 -7.95 -7.68
C LYS A 135 8.22 -8.97 -8.09
N ASP A 136 9.26 -8.55 -8.79
CA ASP A 136 10.30 -9.44 -9.31
C ASP A 136 11.10 -10.09 -8.18
N GLU A 137 11.40 -9.34 -7.11
CA GLU A 137 12.09 -9.90 -5.95
C GLU A 137 11.20 -10.87 -5.16
N VAL A 138 9.91 -10.55 -4.99
CA VAL A 138 8.95 -11.48 -4.35
C VAL A 138 8.72 -12.71 -5.21
N ALA A 139 8.71 -12.60 -6.54
CA ALA A 139 8.61 -13.77 -7.42
C ALA A 139 9.87 -14.65 -7.35
N ARG A 140 11.05 -14.02 -7.21
CA ARG A 140 12.34 -14.71 -7.12
C ARG A 140 12.50 -15.44 -5.78
N ASN A 141 12.11 -14.83 -4.66
CA ASN A 141 12.33 -15.33 -3.29
C ASN A 141 11.07 -15.20 -2.39
N PRO A 142 9.89 -15.70 -2.80
CA PRO A 142 8.63 -15.60 -2.05
C PRO A 142 8.74 -16.11 -0.62
N GLU A 143 9.49 -17.19 -0.37
CA GLU A 143 9.71 -17.78 0.96
C GLU A 143 10.30 -16.82 1.99
N LYS A 144 11.00 -15.78 1.54
CA LYS A 144 11.59 -14.74 2.39
C LYS A 144 10.58 -13.67 2.80
N TYR A 145 9.54 -13.46 1.99
CA TYR A 145 8.61 -12.33 2.12
C TYR A 145 7.18 -12.75 2.46
N LEU A 146 6.80 -13.99 2.16
CA LEU A 146 5.46 -14.52 2.33
C LEU A 146 5.47 -15.60 3.40
N VAL A 147 4.59 -15.42 4.39
CA VAL A 147 4.32 -16.42 5.42
C VAL A 147 3.20 -17.32 4.93
N LEU A 148 3.45 -18.62 4.93
CA LEU A 148 2.44 -19.62 4.57
C LEU A 148 1.49 -19.84 5.76
N ASP A 149 0.21 -20.04 5.44
CA ASP A 149 -0.83 -20.42 6.40
C ASP A 149 -1.58 -21.64 5.85
N ASP A 150 -1.42 -22.78 6.52
CA ASP A 150 -2.07 -24.04 6.14
C ASP A 150 -3.60 -23.96 6.22
N GLY A 151 -4.15 -23.04 7.01
CA GLY A 151 -5.58 -22.83 7.19
C GLY A 151 -6.26 -21.97 6.13
N LEU A 152 -5.50 -21.23 5.31
CA LEU A 152 -6.05 -20.24 4.37
C LEU A 152 -7.06 -20.85 3.38
N PHE A 153 -6.63 -21.81 2.56
CA PHE A 153 -7.50 -22.43 1.54
C PHE A 153 -8.59 -23.32 2.13
N PRO A 154 -8.34 -24.13 3.19
CA PRO A 154 -9.40 -24.84 3.90
C PRO A 154 -10.51 -23.91 4.42
N MET A 155 -10.13 -22.75 4.97
CA MET A 155 -11.09 -21.74 5.43
C MET A 155 -11.90 -21.16 4.27
N LEU A 156 -11.26 -20.75 3.17
CA LEU A 156 -11.97 -20.23 1.98
C LEU A 156 -12.94 -21.27 1.41
N LYS A 157 -12.52 -22.54 1.35
CA LYS A 157 -13.38 -23.64 0.92
C LYS A 157 -14.58 -23.79 1.85
N SER A 158 -14.37 -23.77 3.17
CA SER A 158 -15.45 -23.93 4.15
C SER A 158 -16.55 -22.87 4.03
N TYR A 159 -16.19 -21.62 3.71
CA TYR A 159 -17.18 -20.57 3.46
C TYR A 159 -18.00 -20.83 2.21
N ARG A 160 -17.37 -21.31 1.13
CA ARG A 160 -18.08 -21.66 -0.10
C ARG A 160 -18.96 -22.89 0.06
N ASP A 161 -18.49 -23.91 0.76
CA ASP A 161 -19.28 -25.11 1.09
C ASP A 161 -20.51 -24.76 1.96
N ALA A 162 -20.41 -23.70 2.77
CA ALA A 162 -21.54 -23.13 3.53
C ALA A 162 -22.46 -22.22 2.70
N GLY A 163 -22.22 -22.07 1.39
CA GLY A 163 -23.01 -21.24 0.48
C GLY A 163 -22.69 -19.74 0.52
N LEU A 164 -21.62 -19.33 1.21
CA LEU A 164 -21.18 -17.93 1.22
C LEU A 164 -20.43 -17.58 -0.06
N LYS A 165 -20.66 -16.36 -0.55
CA LYS A 165 -19.91 -15.77 -1.67
C LYS A 165 -18.61 -15.18 -1.17
N VAL A 166 -17.50 -15.56 -1.80
CA VAL A 166 -16.15 -15.16 -1.40
C VAL A 166 -15.52 -14.35 -2.52
N PHE A 167 -14.93 -13.20 -2.19
CA PHE A 167 -14.26 -12.35 -3.17
C PHE A 167 -12.89 -11.86 -2.68
N LEU A 168 -12.00 -11.62 -3.64
CA LEU A 168 -10.72 -10.95 -3.41
C LEU A 168 -10.81 -9.51 -3.93
N LEU A 169 -10.41 -8.53 -3.12
CA LEU A 169 -10.35 -7.11 -3.51
C LEU A 169 -8.99 -6.52 -3.09
N THR A 170 -8.09 -6.33 -4.05
CA THR A 170 -6.70 -5.89 -3.79
C THR A 170 -6.32 -4.67 -4.63
N ASN A 171 -5.43 -3.83 -4.11
CA ASN A 171 -4.83 -2.72 -4.87
C ASN A 171 -3.69 -3.19 -5.78
N SER A 172 -3.18 -4.41 -5.56
CA SER A 172 -2.13 -5.00 -6.40
C SER A 172 -2.66 -5.37 -7.78
N TYR A 173 -1.87 -5.18 -8.83
CA TYR A 173 -2.21 -5.64 -10.18
C TYR A 173 -2.20 -7.16 -10.33
N TRP A 174 -2.72 -7.66 -11.44
CA TRP A 174 -2.93 -9.08 -11.70
C TRP A 174 -1.65 -9.89 -11.58
N GLU A 175 -0.56 -9.43 -12.17
CA GLU A 175 0.65 -10.21 -12.30
C GLU A 175 1.33 -10.44 -10.94
N TYR A 176 1.28 -9.45 -10.04
CA TYR A 176 1.74 -9.64 -8.67
C TYR A 176 0.79 -10.56 -7.89
N THR A 177 -0.51 -10.35 -8.04
CA THR A 177 -1.54 -11.15 -7.36
C THR A 177 -1.43 -12.63 -7.76
N SER A 178 -1.27 -12.93 -9.04
CA SER A 178 -1.08 -14.29 -9.56
C SER A 178 0.18 -14.93 -8.98
N VAL A 179 1.32 -14.23 -8.93
CA VAL A 179 2.55 -14.76 -8.32
C VAL A 179 2.33 -15.14 -6.85
N VAL A 180 1.80 -14.20 -6.06
CA VAL A 180 1.61 -14.40 -4.61
C VAL A 180 0.61 -15.53 -4.36
N MET A 181 -0.54 -15.51 -5.03
CA MET A 181 -1.61 -16.47 -4.79
C MET A 181 -1.25 -17.88 -5.25
N ASN A 182 -0.52 -18.04 -6.36
CA ASN A 182 0.00 -19.36 -6.74
C ASN A 182 0.99 -19.89 -5.71
N TYR A 183 1.90 -19.05 -5.19
CA TYR A 183 2.81 -19.48 -4.13
C TYR A 183 2.08 -19.87 -2.85
N LEU A 184 1.07 -19.09 -2.42
CA LEU A 184 0.27 -19.43 -1.23
C LEU A 184 -0.52 -20.73 -1.43
N PHE A 185 -1.05 -20.97 -2.62
CA PHE A 185 -1.86 -22.14 -2.94
C PHE A 185 -1.05 -23.42 -3.01
N HIS A 186 0.04 -23.40 -3.77
CA HIS A 186 0.90 -24.57 -3.96
C HIS A 186 1.87 -24.77 -2.80
N LYS A 187 2.09 -23.75 -1.97
CA LYS A 187 3.09 -23.72 -0.88
C LYS A 187 4.53 -23.86 -1.35
N GLU A 188 4.76 -23.72 -2.65
CA GLU A 188 6.05 -23.79 -3.31
C GLU A 188 6.06 -22.96 -4.60
N LYS A 189 7.25 -22.76 -5.16
CA LYS A 189 7.40 -22.14 -6.48
C LYS A 189 6.95 -23.14 -7.55
N VAL A 190 5.97 -22.76 -8.34
CA VAL A 190 5.51 -23.56 -9.47
C VAL A 190 6.04 -23.02 -10.80
N GLY A 191 6.16 -23.90 -11.80
CA GLY A 191 6.55 -23.51 -13.16
C GLY A 191 5.50 -22.62 -13.82
N LYS A 192 5.89 -21.92 -14.90
CA LYS A 192 5.03 -20.95 -15.61
C LYS A 192 3.70 -21.55 -16.08
N GLU A 193 3.71 -22.78 -16.57
CA GLU A 193 2.49 -23.43 -17.07
C GLU A 193 1.50 -23.75 -15.95
N GLU A 194 1.99 -24.17 -14.79
CA GLU A 194 1.12 -24.39 -13.62
C GLU A 194 0.61 -23.05 -13.09
N GLN A 195 1.47 -22.04 -13.04
CA GLN A 195 1.10 -20.70 -12.59
C GLN A 195 -0.02 -20.08 -13.43
N LYS A 196 -0.02 -20.29 -14.76
CA LYS A 196 -1.07 -19.80 -15.67
C LYS A 196 -2.44 -20.41 -15.39
N LYS A 197 -2.51 -21.63 -14.86
CA LYS A 197 -3.79 -22.26 -14.50
C LYS A 197 -4.50 -21.50 -13.38
N ASN A 198 -3.73 -20.85 -12.50
CA ASN A 198 -4.25 -20.04 -11.40
C ASN A 198 -5.36 -20.77 -10.62
N SER A 199 -5.18 -22.05 -10.28
CA SER A 199 -6.22 -22.91 -9.66
C SER A 199 -6.76 -22.38 -8.33
N TRP A 200 -6.03 -21.49 -7.68
CA TRP A 200 -6.50 -20.74 -6.52
C TRP A 200 -7.74 -19.87 -6.81
N LEU A 201 -7.97 -19.46 -8.07
CA LEU A 201 -9.15 -18.70 -8.49
C LEU A 201 -10.45 -19.45 -8.21
N ASP A 202 -10.41 -20.78 -8.16
CA ASP A 202 -11.60 -21.59 -7.85
C ASP A 202 -12.11 -21.35 -6.44
N TYR A 203 -11.32 -20.77 -5.54
CA TYR A 203 -11.71 -20.44 -4.17
C TYR A 203 -12.41 -19.08 -4.04
N PHE A 204 -12.58 -18.36 -5.14
CA PHE A 204 -13.23 -17.05 -5.18
C PHE A 204 -14.34 -17.03 -6.25
N ASP A 205 -15.46 -16.39 -5.93
CA ASP A 205 -16.52 -16.08 -6.89
C ASP A 205 -16.11 -14.93 -7.81
N VAL A 206 -15.38 -13.94 -7.28
CA VAL A 206 -14.84 -12.81 -8.04
C VAL A 206 -13.51 -12.31 -7.45
N CYS A 207 -12.59 -11.92 -8.31
CA CYS A 207 -11.31 -11.33 -7.95
C CYS A 207 -11.18 -9.95 -8.60
N ILE A 208 -11.06 -8.91 -7.79
CA ILE A 208 -10.85 -7.53 -8.23
C ILE A 208 -9.42 -7.12 -7.85
N VAL A 209 -8.59 -6.90 -8.85
CA VAL A 209 -7.17 -6.50 -8.72
C VAL A 209 -7.01 -5.05 -9.15
N GLY A 210 -5.94 -4.35 -8.74
CA GLY A 210 -5.74 -2.95 -9.13
C GLY A 210 -6.85 -1.98 -8.68
N SER A 211 -7.65 -2.36 -7.67
CA SER A 211 -8.91 -1.69 -7.31
C SER A 211 -8.80 -0.20 -6.91
N CYS A 212 -7.60 0.32 -6.65
CA CYS A 212 -7.41 1.72 -6.24
C CYS A 212 -8.19 2.10 -4.97
N LYS A 213 -8.38 1.19 -4.00
CA LYS A 213 -8.97 1.55 -2.70
C LYS A 213 -8.20 2.73 -2.08
N PRO A 214 -8.89 3.74 -1.51
CA PRO A 214 -10.33 3.73 -1.20
C PRO A 214 -11.26 4.13 -2.35
N ALA A 215 -10.74 4.61 -3.49
CA ALA A 215 -11.53 5.12 -4.60
C ALA A 215 -12.55 4.09 -5.11
N TYR A 216 -12.21 2.80 -5.14
CA TYR A 216 -13.12 1.70 -5.49
C TYR A 216 -14.51 1.77 -4.83
N LEU A 217 -14.57 2.25 -3.58
CA LEU A 217 -15.78 2.23 -2.77
C LEU A 217 -16.59 3.53 -2.87
N VAL A 218 -16.02 4.59 -3.47
CA VAL A 218 -16.59 5.95 -3.41
C VAL A 218 -16.70 6.62 -4.77
N ASP A 219 -15.91 6.19 -5.75
CA ASP A 219 -15.88 6.76 -7.09
C ASP A 219 -16.69 5.88 -8.05
N PRO A 220 -17.91 6.31 -8.45
CA PRO A 220 -18.75 5.54 -9.35
C PRO A 220 -18.26 5.58 -10.82
N TYR A 221 -17.23 6.38 -11.13
CA TYR A 221 -16.69 6.56 -12.48
C TYR A 221 -15.38 5.80 -12.72
N LEU A 222 -14.94 4.97 -11.77
CA LEU A 222 -13.81 4.09 -12.00
C LEU A 222 -14.12 3.09 -13.11
N ASN A 223 -13.30 3.13 -14.17
CA ASN A 223 -13.39 2.17 -15.25
C ASN A 223 -13.11 0.77 -14.72
N LEU A 224 -13.94 -0.18 -15.12
CA LEU A 224 -13.76 -1.59 -14.84
C LEU A 224 -13.26 -2.30 -16.10
N PHE A 225 -12.23 -3.12 -15.96
CA PHE A 225 -11.74 -3.97 -17.05
C PHE A 225 -11.85 -5.44 -16.66
N ARG A 226 -12.04 -6.30 -17.66
CA ARG A 226 -11.91 -7.76 -17.51
C ARG A 226 -10.45 -8.14 -17.71
N VAL A 227 -9.89 -8.90 -16.77
CA VAL A 227 -8.52 -9.40 -16.88
C VAL A 227 -8.56 -10.82 -17.47
N LYS A 228 -7.71 -11.10 -18.45
CA LYS A 228 -7.43 -12.47 -18.90
C LYS A 228 -6.37 -13.12 -17.99
N PRO A 229 -6.72 -14.14 -17.19
CA PRO A 229 -5.78 -14.73 -16.23
C PRO A 229 -4.53 -15.33 -16.87
N GLU A 230 -4.61 -15.75 -18.13
CA GLU A 230 -3.56 -16.47 -18.86
C GLU A 230 -2.36 -15.58 -19.18
N ASP A 231 -2.61 -14.33 -19.54
CA ASP A 231 -1.58 -13.37 -20.00
C ASP A 231 -1.62 -12.01 -19.29
N GLY A 232 -2.66 -11.74 -18.50
CA GLY A 232 -2.85 -10.48 -17.78
C GLY A 232 -3.39 -9.33 -18.63
N SER A 233 -3.74 -9.58 -19.90
CA SER A 233 -4.29 -8.54 -20.76
C SER A 233 -5.66 -8.06 -20.28
N LEU A 234 -5.94 -6.79 -20.56
CA LEU A 234 -7.20 -6.13 -20.18
C LEU A 234 -8.14 -6.07 -21.38
N LEU A 235 -9.40 -6.39 -21.12
CA LEU A 235 -10.52 -6.19 -22.04
C LEU A 235 -11.50 -5.19 -21.42
N ASN A 236 -12.05 -4.32 -22.25
CA ASN A 236 -13.13 -3.44 -21.80
C ASN A 236 -14.33 -4.27 -21.33
N THR A 237 -15.03 -3.77 -20.32
CA THR A 237 -16.33 -4.30 -19.91
C THR A 237 -17.24 -3.17 -19.47
N ASP A 238 -18.51 -3.25 -19.85
CA ASP A 238 -19.54 -2.30 -19.42
C ASP A 238 -20.22 -2.75 -18.10
N GLY A 239 -19.68 -3.81 -17.48
CA GLY A 239 -20.03 -4.26 -16.13
C GLY A 239 -21.52 -4.49 -15.94
N LEU A 240 -22.20 -3.54 -15.28
CA LEU A 240 -23.63 -3.61 -14.99
C LEU A 240 -24.48 -3.73 -16.26
N PHE A 241 -24.15 -2.99 -17.32
CA PHE A 241 -24.92 -3.05 -18.57
C PHE A 241 -24.82 -4.42 -19.24
N GLU A 242 -23.65 -5.05 -19.19
CA GLU A 242 -23.48 -6.44 -19.66
C GLU A 242 -24.30 -7.41 -18.80
N ILE A 243 -24.27 -7.25 -17.48
CA ILE A 243 -25.05 -8.09 -16.55
C ILE A 243 -26.55 -7.99 -16.85
N GLU A 244 -27.07 -6.78 -17.05
CA GLU A 244 -28.47 -6.55 -17.38
C GLU A 244 -28.83 -7.13 -18.76
N ALA A 245 -27.97 -6.97 -19.75
CA ALA A 245 -28.16 -7.51 -21.10
C ALA A 245 -28.19 -9.05 -21.13
N LEU A 246 -27.53 -9.72 -20.18
CA LEU A 246 -27.54 -11.18 -20.04
C LEU A 246 -28.84 -11.75 -19.46
N GLY A 247 -29.78 -10.88 -19.05
CA GLY A 247 -31.13 -11.23 -18.63
C GLY A 247 -31.20 -11.95 -17.28
N PRO A 248 -32.15 -12.89 -17.09
CA PRO A 248 -32.23 -13.66 -15.85
C PRO A 248 -30.92 -14.39 -15.57
N ASP A 249 -30.48 -14.30 -14.31
CA ASP A 249 -29.19 -14.83 -13.85
C ASP A 249 -27.95 -14.19 -14.52
N GLY A 250 -28.10 -12.97 -15.03
CA GLY A 250 -27.05 -12.26 -15.76
C GLY A 250 -25.75 -12.08 -14.98
N ALA A 251 -25.81 -11.97 -13.64
CA ALA A 251 -24.63 -11.87 -12.79
C ALA A 251 -23.78 -13.14 -12.84
N ASN A 252 -24.40 -14.32 -12.75
CA ASN A 252 -23.66 -15.59 -12.84
C ASN A 252 -23.10 -15.79 -14.25
N LYS A 253 -23.90 -15.54 -15.29
CA LYS A 253 -23.43 -15.59 -16.69
C LYS A 253 -22.24 -14.65 -16.95
N PHE A 254 -22.25 -13.46 -16.35
CA PHE A 254 -21.15 -12.51 -16.45
C PHE A 254 -19.87 -13.01 -15.77
N LEU A 255 -20.01 -13.71 -14.64
CA LEU A 255 -18.88 -14.32 -13.92
C LEU A 255 -18.35 -15.59 -14.63
N GLU A 256 -19.19 -16.32 -15.35
CA GLU A 256 -18.79 -17.46 -16.19
C GLU A 256 -17.88 -17.04 -17.35
N GLN A 257 -18.02 -15.80 -17.85
CA GLN A 257 -17.13 -15.21 -18.85
C GLN A 257 -15.73 -14.85 -18.31
N GLY A 258 -15.50 -15.09 -17.03
CA GLY A 258 -14.23 -14.85 -16.34
C GLY A 258 -14.47 -14.16 -15.01
N LYS A 259 -13.71 -14.53 -13.98
CA LYS A 259 -13.91 -14.08 -12.60
C LYS A 259 -13.03 -12.90 -12.18
N VAL A 260 -12.08 -12.49 -13.02
CA VAL A 260 -11.06 -11.48 -12.66
C VAL A 260 -11.36 -10.12 -13.28
N ARG A 261 -11.30 -9.05 -12.49
CA ARG A 261 -11.56 -7.66 -12.89
C ARG A 261 -10.46 -6.72 -12.41
N ASN A 262 -10.20 -5.64 -13.14
CA ASN A 262 -9.31 -4.54 -12.78
C ASN A 262 -10.10 -3.25 -12.56
#